data_AF-A0A7S2YUA1-F1
#
_entry.id   AF-A0A7S2YUA1-F1
#
_cell.length_a   1.000
_cell.length_b   1.000
_cell.length_c   1.000
_cell.angle_alpha   90.00
_cell.angle_beta   90.00
_cell.angle_gamma   90.00
#
_symmetry.space_group_name_H-M   'P 1'
#
loop_
_entity.id
_entity.type
_entity.pdbx_description
1 polymer ?
#
loop_
_entity_poly.entity_id
_entity_poly.type
_entity_poly.pdbx_seq_one_letter_code
_entity_poly.pdbx_strand_id
1 'polypeptide(L)'
;ADMLKDAFGWSRQTYWRKRKSEEVPQLAAIEERVEALRGAGGLSDDQVAKVVAAFPEVLGCEADLLRENVAYVEKTFFVKGNALTSLLVRKPEVLGNIVDCQGDCVGDCNRCWVRF
;
A
#
# COMPACT_ATOMS: atom_id res chain seq x y z
N ALA A 1 -14.12 -0.48 -11.34
CA ALA A 1 -12.72 -0.38 -11.77
C ALA A 1 -12.13 -1.78 -11.70
N ASP A 2 -11.18 -2.14 -12.57
CA ASP A 2 -10.59 -3.47 -12.57
C ASP A 2 -9.42 -3.47 -11.59
N MET A 3 -9.68 -3.94 -10.37
CA MET A 3 -8.78 -3.86 -9.21
C MET A 3 -7.39 -4.43 -9.50
N LEU A 4 -7.31 -5.53 -10.26
CA LEU A 4 -6.04 -6.13 -10.64
C LEU A 4 -5.29 -5.23 -11.64
N LYS A 5 -6.00 -4.64 -12.62
CA LYS A 5 -5.36 -3.69 -13.53
C LYS A 5 -4.86 -2.45 -12.81
N ASP A 6 -5.60 -1.95 -11.83
CA ASP A 6 -5.22 -0.80 -11.03
C ASP A 6 -3.99 -1.15 -10.15
N ALA A 7 -4.01 -2.30 -9.47
CA ALA A 7 -2.92 -2.76 -8.60
C ALA A 7 -1.55 -2.80 -9.29
N PHE A 8 -1.52 -3.24 -10.55
CA PHE A 8 -0.31 -3.44 -11.34
C PHE A 8 -0.03 -2.31 -12.36
N GLY A 9 -0.80 -1.21 -12.30
CA GLY A 9 -0.63 -0.06 -13.20
C GLY A 9 -0.96 -0.34 -14.67
N TRP A 10 -1.74 -1.39 -14.95
CA TRP A 10 -2.18 -1.77 -16.29
C TRP A 10 -3.34 -0.90 -16.83
N SER A 11 -4.03 -0.18 -15.95
CA SER A 11 -5.09 0.77 -16.28
C SER A 11 -4.62 2.22 -16.06
N ARG A 12 -4.92 2.82 -14.90
CA ARG A 12 -4.51 4.17 -14.51
C ARG A 12 -3.17 4.10 -13.79
N GLN A 13 -2.28 5.02 -14.13
CA GLN A 13 -0.91 5.05 -13.62
C GLN A 13 -0.72 6.23 -12.66
N THR A 14 -1.42 6.17 -11.53
CA THR A 14 -1.34 7.19 -10.48
C THR A 14 -0.04 7.04 -9.68
N TYR A 15 0.38 5.80 -9.43
CA TYR A 15 1.57 5.40 -8.67
C TYR A 15 2.62 4.72 -9.57
N TRP A 16 3.68 4.15 -8.98
CA TRP A 16 4.76 3.43 -9.65
C TRP A 16 5.62 4.26 -10.60
N ARG A 17 5.65 5.59 -10.45
CA ARG A 17 6.28 6.52 -11.41
C ARG A 17 5.85 6.28 -12.86
N LYS A 18 4.59 5.83 -13.06
CA LYS A 18 4.07 5.41 -14.38
C LYS A 18 4.82 4.24 -15.01
N ARG A 19 5.45 3.39 -14.20
CA ARG A 19 5.93 2.08 -14.65
C ARG A 19 4.80 1.06 -14.61
N LYS A 20 4.85 0.11 -15.54
CA LYS A 20 3.94 -1.03 -15.58
C LYS A 20 4.66 -2.24 -15.02
N SER A 21 3.95 -3.06 -14.25
CA SER A 21 4.40 -4.44 -14.05
C SER A 21 4.32 -5.15 -15.40
N GLU A 22 5.42 -5.72 -15.88
CA GLU A 22 5.43 -6.48 -17.13
C GLU A 22 4.93 -7.92 -16.90
N GLU A 23 4.95 -8.38 -15.66
CA GLU A 23 4.60 -9.75 -15.28
C GLU A 23 3.28 -9.81 -14.51
N VAL A 24 2.51 -10.86 -14.78
CA VAL A 24 1.33 -11.22 -13.99
C VAL A 24 1.84 -11.87 -12.70
N PRO A 25 1.49 -11.34 -11.52
CA PRO A 25 1.93 -11.90 -10.25
C PRO A 25 1.38 -13.30 -10.05
N GLN A 26 2.15 -14.16 -9.40
CA GLN A 26 1.67 -15.46 -8.95
C GLN A 26 0.73 -15.29 -7.74
N LEU A 27 -0.26 -16.18 -7.62
CA LEU A 27 -1.22 -16.15 -6.50
C LEU A 27 -0.52 -16.15 -5.13
N ALA A 28 0.50 -16.99 -4.96
CA ALA A 28 1.28 -17.07 -3.72
C ALA A 28 1.92 -15.72 -3.32
N ALA A 29 2.39 -14.94 -4.30
CA ALA A 29 2.96 -13.62 -4.03
C ALA A 29 1.87 -12.61 -3.60
N ILE A 30 0.65 -12.72 -4.13
CA ILE A 30 -0.48 -11.90 -3.70
C ILE A 30 -0.90 -12.26 -2.27
N GLU A 31 -1.01 -13.55 -1.98
CA GLU A 31 -1.32 -14.05 -0.63
C GLU A 31 -0.30 -13.56 0.39
N GLU A 32 0.99 -13.58 0.06
CA GLU A 32 2.04 -13.07 0.93
C GLU A 32 1.88 -11.57 1.23
N ARG A 33 1.51 -10.77 0.23
CA ARG A 33 1.27 -9.32 0.38
C ARG A 33 0.04 -9.03 1.23
N VAL A 34 -1.01 -9.83 1.07
CA VAL A 34 -2.22 -9.77 1.90
C VAL A 34 -1.89 -10.11 3.36
N GLU A 35 -1.08 -11.15 3.59
CA GLU A 35 -0.64 -11.52 4.93
C GLU A 35 0.32 -10.49 5.53
N ALA A 36 1.15 -9.82 4.73
CA ALA A 36 1.95 -8.70 5.18
C ALA A 36 1.07 -7.54 5.71
N LEU A 37 0.01 -7.17 4.99
CA LEU A 37 -0.94 -6.15 5.44
C LEU A 37 -1.67 -6.56 6.72
N ARG A 38 -2.14 -7.82 6.77
CA ARG A 38 -2.80 -8.38 7.95
C ARG A 38 -1.89 -8.32 9.18
N GLY A 39 -0.68 -8.88 9.08
CA GLY A 39 0.25 -9.02 10.19
C GLY A 39 0.82 -7.67 10.63
N ALA A 40 1.32 -6.85 9.70
CA ALA A 40 1.94 -5.58 10.05
C ALA A 40 0.90 -4.52 10.46
N GLY A 41 -0.26 -4.49 9.80
CA GLY A 41 -1.33 -3.51 10.08
C GLY A 41 -2.28 -3.90 11.20
N GLY A 42 -2.21 -5.14 11.69
CA GLY A 42 -3.18 -5.70 12.65
C GLY A 42 -4.61 -5.71 12.11
N LEU A 43 -4.76 -5.91 10.79
CA LEU A 43 -6.03 -5.84 10.09
C LEU A 43 -6.76 -7.18 10.12
N SER A 44 -8.10 -7.17 10.24
CA SER A 44 -8.93 -8.34 9.92
C SER A 44 -9.12 -8.52 8.41
N ASP A 45 -9.62 -9.67 7.95
CA ASP A 45 -9.92 -9.96 6.53
C ASP A 45 -10.77 -8.87 5.90
N ASP A 46 -11.85 -8.48 6.59
CA ASP A 46 -12.77 -7.44 6.15
C ASP A 46 -12.08 -6.08 6.03
N GLN A 47 -11.13 -5.79 6.91
CA GLN A 47 -10.37 -4.54 6.88
C GLN A 47 -9.33 -4.55 5.75
N VAL A 48 -8.65 -5.67 5.53
CA VAL A 48 -7.75 -5.84 4.38
C VAL A 48 -8.53 -5.66 3.07
N ALA A 49 -9.70 -6.29 2.94
CA ALA A 49 -10.56 -6.13 1.77
C ALA A 49 -10.94 -4.66 1.51
N LYS A 50 -11.24 -3.89 2.57
CA LYS A 50 -11.52 -2.44 2.47
C LYS A 50 -10.29 -1.66 2.01
N VAL A 51 -9.12 -1.93 2.58
CA VAL A 51 -7.85 -1.29 2.22
C VAL A 51 -7.54 -1.52 0.74
N VAL A 52 -7.58 -2.78 0.31
CA VAL A 52 -7.28 -3.18 -1.08
C VAL A 52 -8.31 -2.62 -2.07
N ALA A 53 -9.59 -2.60 -1.71
CA ALA A 53 -10.62 -2.03 -2.57
C ALA A 53 -10.46 -0.51 -2.78
N ALA A 54 -9.99 0.21 -1.76
CA ALA A 54 -9.77 1.65 -1.81
C ALA A 54 -8.40 2.02 -2.41
N PHE A 55 -7.38 1.17 -2.22
CA PHE A 55 -6.02 1.40 -2.70
C PHE A 55 -5.39 0.10 -3.22
N PRO A 56 -5.82 -0.38 -4.40
CA PRO A 56 -5.38 -1.67 -4.94
C PRO A 56 -3.88 -1.71 -5.27
N GLU A 57 -3.25 -0.56 -5.54
CA GLU A 57 -1.82 -0.43 -5.78
C GLU A 57 -0.98 -0.98 -4.64
N VAL A 58 -1.51 -1.09 -3.42
CA VAL A 58 -0.81 -1.76 -2.32
C VAL A 58 -0.42 -3.22 -2.65
N LEU A 59 -1.21 -3.91 -3.48
CA LEU A 59 -0.92 -5.28 -3.91
C LEU A 59 0.17 -5.38 -4.98
N GLY A 60 0.55 -4.27 -5.62
CA GLY A 60 1.71 -4.24 -6.51
C GLY A 60 3.04 -4.15 -5.76
N CYS A 61 3.01 -3.85 -4.46
CA CYS A 61 4.19 -3.73 -3.61
C CYS A 61 4.65 -5.09 -3.10
N GLU A 62 5.96 -5.27 -2.98
CA GLU A 62 6.53 -6.48 -2.38
C GLU A 62 6.18 -6.58 -0.90
N ALA A 63 6.04 -7.80 -0.39
CA ALA A 63 5.57 -8.05 0.98
C ALA A 63 6.50 -7.43 2.03
N ASP A 64 7.81 -7.51 1.85
CA ASP A 64 8.79 -6.90 2.76
C ASP A 64 8.70 -5.37 2.77
N LEU A 65 8.61 -4.76 1.58
CA LEU A 65 8.40 -3.31 1.46
C LEU A 65 7.09 -2.86 2.10
N LEU A 66 6.02 -3.66 2.03
CA LEU A 66 4.77 -3.37 2.73
C LEU A 66 4.94 -3.37 4.25
N ARG A 67 5.67 -4.34 4.82
CA ARG A 67 5.95 -4.41 6.25
C ARG A 67 6.75 -3.19 6.70
N GLU A 68 7.80 -2.83 5.95
CA GLU A 68 8.61 -1.64 6.22
C GLU A 68 7.79 -0.36 6.15
N ASN A 69 6.85 -0.27 5.21
CA ASN A 69 6.00 0.90 5.02
C ASN A 69 5.01 1.08 6.16
N VAL A 70 4.39 -0.01 6.63
CA VAL A 70 3.52 0.04 7.80
C VAL A 70 4.32 0.48 9.04
N ALA A 71 5.53 -0.05 9.23
CA ALA A 71 6.42 0.37 10.32
C ALA A 71 6.85 1.85 10.19
N TYR A 72 7.09 2.32 8.96
CA TYR A 72 7.39 3.72 8.68
C TYR A 72 6.21 4.63 9.06
N VAL A 73 4.99 4.26 8.69
CA VAL A 73 3.76 4.98 9.06
C VAL A 73 3.60 5.00 10.59
N GLU A 74 3.77 3.85 11.25
CA GLU A 74 3.71 3.73 12.71
C GLU A 74 4.67 4.73 13.40
N LYS A 75 5.93 4.76 12.93
CA LYS A 75 6.99 5.61 13.49
C LYS A 75 6.79 7.09 13.18
N THR A 76 6.43 7.41 11.94
CA THR A 76 6.34 8.80 11.45
C THR A 76 5.15 9.53 12.02
N PHE A 77 4.00 8.84 12.12
CA PHE A 77 2.78 9.43 12.65
C PHE A 77 2.56 9.14 14.14
N PHE A 78 3.48 8.42 14.78
CA PHE A 78 3.40 8.03 16.20
C PHE A 78 2.07 7.33 16.56
N VAL A 79 1.51 6.56 15.62
CA VAL A 79 0.24 5.81 15.79
C VAL A 79 0.53 4.32 15.96
N LYS A 80 -0.20 3.62 16.85
CA LYS A 80 0.01 2.18 17.12
C LYS A 80 -1.30 1.43 17.34
N GLY A 81 -1.26 0.11 17.21
CA GLY A 81 -2.39 -0.79 17.49
C GLY A 81 -3.66 -0.35 16.75
N ASN A 82 -4.78 -0.28 17.45
CA ASN A 82 -6.08 0.09 16.85
C ASN A 82 -6.07 1.44 16.13
N ALA A 83 -5.24 2.41 16.56
CA ALA A 83 -5.14 3.70 15.89
C ALA A 83 -4.48 3.57 14.51
N LEU A 84 -3.41 2.76 14.40
CA LEU A 84 -2.76 2.42 13.14
C LEU A 84 -3.73 1.67 12.22
N THR A 85 -4.38 0.62 12.72
CA THR A 85 -5.37 -0.15 11.96
C THR A 85 -6.49 0.75 11.43
N SER A 86 -7.00 1.66 12.26
CA SER A 86 -8.04 2.60 11.86
C SER A 86 -7.58 3.63 10.82
N LEU A 87 -6.33 4.10 10.93
CA LEU A 87 -5.72 4.99 9.95
C LEU A 87 -5.64 4.30 8.58
N LEU A 88 -5.08 3.09 8.53
CA LEU A 88 -4.92 2.32 7.30
C LEU A 88 -6.26 2.04 6.63
N VAL A 89 -7.30 1.70 7.38
CA VAL A 89 -8.65 1.46 6.82
C VAL A 89 -9.29 2.73 6.28
N ARG A 90 -9.18 3.85 6.99
CA ARG A 90 -9.83 5.11 6.58
C ARG A 90 -9.10 5.81 5.44
N LYS A 91 -7.78 5.64 5.39
CA LYS A 91 -6.90 6.34 4.47
C LYS A 91 -5.72 5.44 4.10
N PRO A 92 -5.93 4.41 3.26
CA PRO A 92 -4.85 3.50 2.87
C PRO A 92 -3.75 4.18 2.05
N GLU A 93 -3.99 5.38 1.50
CA GLU A 93 -3.02 6.14 0.72
C GLU A 93 -1.78 6.58 1.51
N VAL A 94 -1.75 6.47 2.86
CA VAL A 94 -0.50 6.68 3.63
C VAL A 94 0.59 5.70 3.19
N LEU A 95 0.18 4.53 2.68
CA LEU A 95 1.09 3.52 2.15
C LEU A 95 1.65 3.92 0.78
N GLY A 96 1.20 5.02 0.17
CA GLY A 96 1.67 5.50 -1.12
C GLY A 96 3.15 5.94 -1.14
N ASN A 97 3.74 6.25 0.02
CA ASN A 97 5.15 6.64 0.14
C ASN A 97 6.08 5.54 -0.37
N ILE A 98 6.14 4.37 0.27
CA ILE A 98 7.06 3.30 -0.18
C ILE A 98 6.63 2.70 -1.53
N VAL A 99 5.33 2.72 -1.85
CA VAL A 99 4.82 2.29 -3.16
C VAL A 99 5.44 3.10 -4.33
N ASP A 100 5.67 4.40 -4.19
CA ASP A 100 6.17 5.23 -5.31
C ASP A 100 7.66 5.60 -5.20
N CYS A 101 8.20 5.69 -3.97
CA CYS A 101 9.56 6.16 -3.72
C CYS A 101 10.38 5.31 -2.75
N GLN A 102 9.91 4.15 -2.31
CA GLN A 102 10.66 3.31 -1.36
C GLN A 102 11.11 4.03 -0.07
N GLY A 103 10.49 5.16 0.28
CA GLY A 103 10.90 5.97 1.43
C GLY A 103 12.12 6.87 1.21
N ASP A 104 12.65 6.97 -0.02
CA ASP A 104 13.77 7.86 -0.38
C ASP A 104 13.33 9.30 -0.73
N CYS A 105 12.02 9.55 -0.80
CA CYS A 105 11.49 10.83 -1.28
C CYS A 105 11.72 11.95 -0.27
N VAL A 106 12.40 13.00 -0.73
CA VAL A 106 12.62 14.27 -0.04
C VAL A 106 11.37 15.16 0.09
N GLY A 107 10.18 14.66 -0.27
CA GLY A 107 8.92 15.39 -0.19
C GLY A 107 8.54 16.21 -1.42
N ASP A 108 9.27 16.08 -2.53
CA ASP A 108 9.04 16.89 -3.74
C ASP A 108 7.87 16.41 -4.62
N CYS A 109 7.28 15.25 -4.33
CA CYS A 109 6.08 14.80 -5.04
C CYS A 109 4.81 15.06 -4.20
N ASN A 110 3.92 15.90 -4.73
CA ASN A 110 2.57 16.11 -4.18
C ASN A 110 1.67 14.83 -4.25
N ARG A 111 2.23 13.67 -4.61
CA ARG A 111 1.48 12.43 -4.82
C ARG A 111 1.47 11.53 -3.60
N CYS A 112 2.57 11.49 -2.85
CA CYS A 112 2.69 10.57 -1.71
C CYS A 112 2.39 11.24 -0.36
N TRP A 113 2.52 12.57 -0.27
CA TRP A 113 2.36 13.32 0.99
C TRP A 113 1.10 14.19 1.08
N VAL A 114 0.53 14.65 -0.05
CA VAL A 114 -0.44 15.78 -0.06
C VAL A 114 -1.91 15.33 -0.02
N ARG A 115 -2.19 14.04 0.25
CA ARG A 115 -3.58 13.53 0.37
C ARG A 115 -4.04 13.24 1.80
N PHE A 116 -3.25 13.67 2.78
CA PHE A 116 -3.58 13.65 4.21
C PHE A 116 -3.82 15.03 4.78
#